data_AF-A0A4U1I492-F1
#
_entry.id   AF-A0A4U1I492-F1
#
_cell.length_a   1.000
_cell.length_b   1.000
_cell.length_c   1.000
_cell.angle_alpha   90.00
_cell.angle_beta   90.00
_cell.angle_gamma   90.00
#
_symmetry.space_group_name_H-M   'P 1'
#
loop_
_entity.id
_entity.type
_entity.pdbx_description
1 polymer ?
#
loop_
_entity_poly.entity_id
_entity_poly.type
_entity_poly.pdbx_seq_one_letter_code
_entity_poly.pdbx_strand_id
1 'polypeptide(L)'
;MNFETENDPEILRQAALLLERENQRLAKQIIALTAELVALKGESSEQMKLRIAALEQQIAQKNRLLFGESSERRANGESGTPPAPPAPPKPPKKGHGPKAQLSLEIVEVEHKLDDADKVCKSCGGALEAWEGQFETSEEVTPVPRRFVVKKHKRQKYRCPCGGCIETAPGPEKLFEGARYSIDFAVEVGVDKYDDHAPLERQVRKMRREGLLVESQTLWDQLERAARLLAPGYEALFQYVLSRGVIGADETRWPLLGKNEPSRWHAWSVVAPDAVVYRILEGRGAEEGRKVLGGYKGVVMCDGYGVYKSLSKTEGFSLAHCWAHARREFIKIESSYPAETKQVLDLIRGLYAVEAKCRPGPEGDAERLALRRAESRSLLERIQQWAEATPVVPRSSLDDAIKYMAGHWSGLTRFLSDPRIPLDNNHTERAERGVVVGRKNHYGSRSRRGTEVAALFYSFVESAKLCGLDPKAYLRTAITAAVRGERIPLPHEIAAR
;
A
#
# COMPACT_ATOMS: atom_id res chain seq x y z
N MET A 1 -11.33 42.42 11.85
CA MET A 1 -10.81 41.82 10.61
C MET A 1 -11.25 40.37 10.63
N ASN A 2 -12.08 39.93 9.69
CA ASN A 2 -12.57 38.55 9.67
C ASN A 2 -11.63 37.68 8.83
N PHE A 3 -10.78 36.90 9.49
CA PHE A 3 -9.77 36.06 8.84
C PHE A 3 -10.38 34.90 8.05
N GLU A 4 -11.66 34.58 8.25
CA GLU A 4 -12.36 33.51 7.50
C GLU A 4 -12.71 33.92 6.06
N THR A 5 -12.66 35.22 5.74
CA THR A 5 -13.03 35.77 4.43
C THR A 5 -11.91 36.55 3.75
N GLU A 6 -10.74 36.68 4.38
CA GLU A 6 -9.61 37.47 3.88
C GLU A 6 -8.73 36.62 2.95
N ASN A 7 -8.48 37.13 1.73
CA ASN A 7 -7.74 36.42 0.69
C ASN A 7 -6.48 37.18 0.24
N ASP A 8 -6.23 38.39 0.78
CA ASP A 8 -5.02 39.13 0.46
C ASP A 8 -3.81 38.49 1.16
N PRO A 9 -2.82 37.98 0.39
CA PRO A 9 -1.68 37.26 0.94
C PRO A 9 -0.77 38.13 1.82
N GLU A 10 -0.72 39.45 1.60
CA GLU A 10 0.11 40.34 2.42
C GLU A 10 -0.56 40.66 3.76
N ILE A 11 -1.90 40.80 3.77
CA ILE A 11 -2.69 40.96 5.00
C ILE A 11 -2.62 39.68 5.85
N LEU A 12 -2.74 38.50 5.23
CA LEU A 12 -2.59 37.22 5.91
C LEU A 12 -1.17 37.03 6.48
N ARG A 13 -0.14 37.46 5.74
CA ARG A 13 1.26 37.42 6.22
C ARG A 13 1.48 38.32 7.43
N GLN A 14 0.96 39.55 7.41
CA GLN A 14 1.03 40.46 8.55
C GLN A 14 0.26 39.92 9.76
N ALA A 15 -0.91 39.32 9.53
CA ALA A 15 -1.68 38.66 10.57
C ALA A 15 -0.93 37.47 11.20
N ALA A 16 -0.25 36.65 10.39
CA ALA A 16 0.57 35.54 10.87
C ALA A 16 1.73 36.02 11.75
N LEU A 17 2.43 37.09 11.34
CA LEU A 17 3.51 37.69 12.13
C LEU A 17 3.01 38.31 13.45
N LEU A 18 1.82 38.90 13.44
CA LEU A 18 1.17 39.43 14.66
C LEU A 18 0.76 38.30 15.61
N LEU A 19 0.16 37.23 15.09
CA LEU A 19 -0.18 36.04 15.87
C LEU A 19 1.06 35.35 16.45
N GLU A 20 2.16 35.30 15.71
CA GLU A 20 3.43 34.77 16.20
C GLU A 20 3.98 35.59 17.37
N ARG A 21 3.96 36.93 17.27
CA ARG A 21 4.36 37.82 18.36
C ARG A 21 3.45 37.70 19.58
N GLU A 22 2.14 37.59 19.36
CA GLU A 22 1.18 37.43 20.45
C GLU A 22 1.33 36.07 21.14
N ASN A 23 1.57 35.00 20.38
CA ASN A 23 1.90 33.69 20.94
C ASN A 23 3.18 33.71 21.77
N GLN A 24 4.23 34.41 21.32
CA GLN A 24 5.46 34.58 22.09
C GLN A 24 5.22 35.38 23.38
N ARG A 25 4.36 36.42 23.34
CA ARG A 25 3.98 37.20 24.51
C ARG A 25 3.19 36.35 25.52
N LEU A 26 2.18 35.61 25.05
CA LEU A 26 1.37 34.72 25.89
C LEU A 26 2.23 33.60 26.51
N ALA A 27 3.18 33.04 25.76
CA ALA A 27 4.13 32.06 26.30
C ALA A 27 4.96 32.63 27.45
N LYS A 28 5.50 33.84 27.31
CA LYS A 28 6.22 34.54 28.38
C LYS A 28 5.34 34.81 29.60
N GLN A 29 4.08 35.21 29.38
CA GLN A 29 3.11 35.44 30.46
C GLN A 29 2.75 34.15 31.21
N ILE A 30 2.56 33.05 30.49
CA ILE A 30 2.32 31.73 31.10
C ILE A 30 3.52 31.31 31.95
N ILE A 31 4.75 31.51 31.46
CA ILE A 31 5.97 31.21 32.23
C ILE A 31 6.01 32.05 33.53
N ALA A 32 5.73 33.35 33.44
CA ALA A 32 5.72 34.24 34.60
C ALA A 32 4.64 33.88 35.63
N LEU A 33 3.38 33.69 35.19
CA LEU A 33 2.27 33.30 36.07
C LEU A 33 2.46 31.91 36.66
N THR A 34 3.12 31.00 35.94
CA THR A 34 3.48 29.68 36.47
C THR A 34 4.54 29.81 37.56
N ALA A 35 5.55 30.67 37.39
CA ALA A 35 6.54 30.94 38.43
C ALA A 35 5.90 31.54 39.70
N GLU A 36 4.92 32.43 39.53
CA GLU A 36 4.18 33.09 40.62
C GLU A 36 3.25 32.13 41.38
N LEU A 37 2.53 31.26 40.65
CA LEU A 37 1.71 30.18 41.25
C LEU A 37 2.54 29.16 42.02
N VAL A 38 3.80 28.96 41.63
CA VAL A 38 4.70 28.03 42.32
C VAL A 38 5.30 28.66 43.59
N ALA A 39 5.61 29.97 43.58
CA ALA A 39 5.98 30.70 44.79
C ALA A 39 4.88 30.64 45.87
N LEU A 40 3.62 30.60 45.45
CA LEU A 40 2.45 30.46 46.32
C LEU A 40 2.14 29.01 46.76
N LYS A 41 2.68 27.97 46.09
CA LYS A 41 2.35 26.56 46.33
C LYS A 41 3.47 25.69 46.93
N GLY A 42 4.71 26.19 47.00
CA GLY A 42 5.78 25.50 47.72
C GLY A 42 6.26 24.17 47.10
N GLU A 43 6.18 24.00 45.78
CA GLU A 43 6.71 22.81 45.08
C GLU A 43 8.25 22.87 44.90
N SER A 44 8.91 21.71 44.89
CA SER A 44 10.38 21.58 44.86
C SER A 44 11.02 22.00 43.52
N SER A 45 12.23 22.57 43.58
CA SER A 45 12.97 23.13 42.42
C SER A 45 13.24 22.12 41.27
N GLU A 46 13.33 20.82 41.56
CA GLU A 46 13.54 19.79 40.53
C GLU A 46 12.25 19.47 39.74
N GLN A 47 11.09 19.48 40.41
CA GLN A 47 9.81 19.33 39.71
C GLN A 47 9.52 20.54 38.79
N MET A 48 10.02 21.74 39.14
CA MET A 48 9.95 22.93 38.29
C MET A 48 10.72 22.77 36.99
N LYS A 49 12.00 22.36 37.04
CA LYS A 49 12.85 22.21 35.86
C LYS A 49 12.25 21.22 34.87
N LEU A 50 11.74 20.10 35.42
CA LEU A 50 11.08 19.05 34.67
C LEU A 50 9.79 19.54 33.98
N ARG A 51 9.00 20.37 34.66
CA ARG A 51 7.73 20.88 34.11
C ARG A 51 7.91 21.99 33.08
N ILE A 52 8.90 22.86 33.27
CA ILE A 52 9.28 23.88 32.28
C ILE A 52 9.82 23.21 31.02
N ALA A 53 10.73 22.23 31.16
CA ALA A 53 11.23 21.45 30.03
C ALA A 53 10.10 20.73 29.28
N ALA A 54 9.11 20.18 29.98
CA ALA A 54 7.94 19.55 29.36
C ALA A 54 7.07 20.54 28.57
N LEU A 55 6.87 21.76 29.07
CA LEU A 55 6.08 22.81 28.40
C LEU A 55 6.81 23.38 27.17
N GLU A 56 8.10 23.66 27.29
CA GLU A 56 8.95 24.07 26.16
C GLU A 56 8.93 23.02 25.05
N GLN A 57 8.95 21.74 25.44
CA GLN A 57 8.86 20.63 24.50
C GLN A 57 7.50 20.53 23.81
N GLN A 58 6.38 20.73 24.51
CA GLN A 58 5.05 20.74 23.88
C GLN A 58 4.93 21.84 22.82
N ILE A 59 5.55 23.00 23.05
CA ILE A 59 5.61 24.10 22.09
C ILE A 59 6.47 23.69 20.87
N ALA A 60 7.65 23.11 21.09
CA ALA A 60 8.52 22.65 20.01
C ALA A 60 7.88 21.55 19.15
N GLN A 61 7.17 20.61 19.77
CA GLN A 61 6.46 19.53 19.07
C GLN A 61 5.31 20.08 18.21
N LYS A 62 4.51 21.02 18.74
CA LYS A 62 3.45 21.69 17.96
C LYS A 62 4.03 22.48 16.79
N ASN A 63 5.14 23.18 16.98
CA ASN A 63 5.80 23.91 15.89
C ASN A 63 6.35 22.95 14.81
N ARG A 64 6.91 21.80 15.20
CA ARG A 64 7.38 20.78 14.23
C ARG A 64 6.23 20.10 13.48
N LEU A 65 5.08 19.89 14.12
CA LEU A 65 3.86 19.39 13.47
C LEU A 65 3.30 20.38 12.44
N LEU A 66 3.46 21.69 12.69
CA LEU A 66 2.98 22.75 11.80
C LEU A 66 3.97 23.06 10.65
N PHE A 67 5.29 22.92 10.88
CA PHE A 67 6.31 23.45 9.96
C PHE A 67 7.46 22.47 9.61
N GLY A 68 7.45 21.23 10.11
CA GLY A 68 8.55 20.28 9.90
C GLY A 68 8.42 19.41 8.64
N GLU A 69 9.53 19.11 7.97
CA GLU A 69 9.57 18.13 6.89
C GLU A 69 9.50 16.69 7.43
N SER A 70 8.59 15.89 6.86
CA SER A 70 8.45 14.46 7.13
C SER A 70 9.51 13.67 6.35
N SER A 71 10.71 13.54 6.90
CA SER A 71 11.76 12.67 6.37
C SER A 71 12.33 11.75 7.46
N GLU A 72 12.05 10.45 7.34
CA GLU A 72 12.61 9.38 8.18
C GLU A 72 14.02 8.98 7.69
N ARG A 73 15.00 9.88 7.77
CA ARG A 73 16.43 9.52 7.62
C ARG A 73 17.24 10.01 8.80
N ARG A 74 17.73 9.06 9.61
CA ARG A 74 18.69 9.30 10.70
C ARG A 74 20.10 9.28 10.11
N ALA A 75 20.89 10.32 10.35
CA ALA A 75 22.33 10.27 10.11
C ALA A 75 22.97 9.43 11.23
N ASN A 76 23.54 8.27 10.89
CA ASN A 76 24.31 7.49 11.86
C ASN A 76 25.57 8.28 12.24
N GLY A 77 25.60 8.79 13.47
CA GLY A 77 26.82 9.31 14.09
C GLY A 77 27.73 8.17 14.55
N GLU A 78 29.01 8.31 14.25
CA GLU A 78 30.11 7.41 14.63
C GLU A 78 30.19 7.21 16.15
N SER A 79 30.30 5.97 16.61
CA SER A 79 30.98 5.61 17.86
C SER A 79 31.47 4.16 17.79
N GLY A 80 32.71 3.96 18.23
CA GLY A 80 33.58 2.85 17.86
C GLY A 80 33.12 1.46 18.27
N THR A 81 33.20 0.55 17.32
CA THR A 81 33.17 -0.91 17.53
C THR A 81 34.61 -1.40 17.37
N PRO A 82 35.12 -2.35 18.19
CA PRO A 82 36.39 -3.02 17.90
C PRO A 82 36.28 -3.70 16.52
N PRO A 83 37.37 -3.75 15.73
CA PRO A 83 37.29 -4.17 14.34
C PRO A 83 36.80 -5.62 14.27
N ALA A 84 35.64 -5.80 13.62
CA ALA A 84 35.23 -7.11 13.16
C ALA A 84 36.30 -7.66 12.20
N PRO A 85 36.54 -8.98 12.19
CA PRO A 85 37.46 -9.60 11.22
C PRO A 85 37.08 -9.16 9.80
N PRO A 86 38.06 -8.90 8.93
CA PRO A 86 37.82 -8.29 7.64
C PRO A 86 36.79 -9.13 6.86
N ALA A 87 35.67 -8.51 6.55
CA ALA A 87 34.69 -9.09 5.66
C ALA A 87 35.40 -9.46 4.33
N PRO A 88 35.10 -10.62 3.74
CA PRO A 88 35.66 -10.97 2.45
C PRO A 88 35.39 -9.82 1.47
N PRO A 89 36.36 -9.49 0.58
CA PRO A 89 36.24 -8.35 -0.31
C PRO A 89 34.90 -8.43 -1.01
N LYS A 90 34.10 -7.36 -0.87
CA LYS A 90 32.83 -7.24 -1.59
C LYS A 90 33.15 -7.50 -3.06
N PRO A 91 32.46 -8.43 -3.73
CA PRO A 91 32.70 -8.69 -5.13
C PRO A 91 32.59 -7.35 -5.87
N PRO A 92 33.44 -7.09 -6.87
CA PRO A 92 33.36 -5.87 -7.66
C PRO A 92 31.91 -5.71 -8.10
N LYS A 93 31.34 -4.52 -7.93
CA LYS A 93 30.00 -4.22 -8.44
C LYS A 93 30.06 -4.45 -9.94
N LYS A 94 29.58 -5.63 -10.38
CA LYS A 94 29.34 -5.91 -11.79
C LYS A 94 28.48 -4.75 -12.28
N GLY A 95 28.94 -4.03 -13.30
CA GLY A 95 28.13 -3.02 -13.95
C GLY A 95 26.75 -3.62 -14.24
N HIS A 96 25.69 -2.81 -14.09
CA HIS A 96 24.36 -3.22 -14.49
C HIS A 96 24.35 -3.38 -16.02
N GLY A 97 24.75 -4.55 -16.50
CA GLY A 97 24.52 -4.94 -17.87
C GLY A 97 23.01 -4.89 -18.19
N PRO A 98 22.64 -4.88 -19.47
CA PRO A 98 21.25 -4.94 -19.89
C PRO A 98 20.52 -6.06 -19.15
N LYS A 99 19.34 -5.77 -18.62
CA LYS A 99 18.51 -6.81 -17.99
C LYS A 99 17.98 -7.72 -19.09
N ALA A 100 18.06 -9.04 -18.89
CA ALA A 100 17.54 -10.02 -19.84
C ALA A 100 16.02 -9.84 -20.06
N GLN A 101 15.58 -9.94 -21.32
CA GLN A 101 14.20 -9.80 -21.75
C GLN A 101 13.58 -11.17 -22.08
N LEU A 102 13.36 -12.01 -21.06
CA LEU A 102 13.00 -13.44 -21.24
C LEU A 102 11.63 -13.69 -21.88
N SER A 103 10.73 -12.70 -21.84
CA SER A 103 9.34 -12.83 -22.31
C SER A 103 9.05 -12.12 -23.62
N LEU A 104 10.00 -11.36 -24.16
CA LEU A 104 9.83 -10.66 -25.44
C LEU A 104 10.13 -11.60 -26.60
N GLU A 105 9.38 -11.45 -27.68
CA GLU A 105 9.70 -12.08 -28.96
C GLU A 105 11.03 -11.53 -29.48
N ILE A 106 11.94 -12.42 -29.86
CA ILE A 106 13.22 -12.06 -30.49
C ILE A 106 13.01 -12.10 -32.00
N VAL A 107 13.17 -10.95 -32.65
CA VAL A 107 13.13 -10.82 -34.11
C VAL A 107 14.54 -10.53 -34.60
N GLU A 108 15.13 -11.47 -35.34
CA GLU A 108 16.46 -11.28 -35.93
C GLU A 108 16.34 -10.44 -37.21
N VAL A 109 17.08 -9.33 -37.25
CA VAL A 109 17.16 -8.44 -38.43
C VAL A 109 18.60 -8.43 -38.92
N GLU A 110 18.82 -9.05 -40.08
CA GLU A 110 20.14 -9.06 -40.71
C GLU A 110 20.31 -7.81 -41.59
N HIS A 111 21.37 -7.04 -41.33
CA HIS A 111 21.76 -5.89 -42.15
C HIS A 111 22.89 -6.29 -43.11
N LYS A 112 22.67 -6.12 -44.42
CA LYS A 112 23.66 -6.42 -45.46
C LYS A 112 24.21 -5.13 -46.07
N LEU A 113 25.47 -5.17 -46.50
CA LEU A 113 26.03 -4.11 -47.32
C LEU A 113 25.27 -4.02 -48.65
N ASP A 114 25.00 -2.79 -49.09
CA ASP A 114 24.52 -2.53 -50.44
C ASP A 114 25.59 -2.94 -51.45
N ASP A 115 25.18 -3.30 -52.68
CA ASP A 115 26.11 -3.82 -53.69
C ASP A 115 27.25 -2.86 -54.04
N ALA A 116 27.00 -1.54 -53.94
CA ALA A 116 28.00 -0.50 -54.16
C ALA A 116 29.13 -0.51 -53.10
N ASP A 117 28.83 -0.99 -51.89
CA ASP A 117 29.76 -1.02 -50.76
C ASP A 117 30.52 -2.35 -50.64
N LYS A 118 30.22 -3.33 -51.51
CA LYS A 118 30.94 -4.62 -51.59
C LYS A 118 32.28 -4.53 -52.32
N VAL A 119 32.99 -3.43 -52.12
CA VAL A 119 34.34 -3.21 -52.67
C VAL A 119 35.33 -3.03 -51.53
N CYS A 120 36.37 -3.84 -51.53
CA CYS A 120 37.41 -3.83 -50.51
C CYS A 120 38.17 -2.50 -50.55
N LYS A 121 38.13 -1.75 -49.45
CA LYS A 121 38.80 -0.44 -49.32
C LYS A 121 40.34 -0.52 -49.40
N SER A 122 40.94 -1.72 -49.27
CA SER A 122 42.40 -1.90 -49.30
C SER A 122 42.96 -2.29 -50.66
N CYS A 123 42.25 -3.12 -51.44
CA CYS A 123 42.75 -3.66 -52.71
C CYS A 123 41.81 -3.42 -53.91
N GLY A 124 40.60 -2.91 -53.67
CA GLY A 124 39.60 -2.69 -54.72
C GLY A 124 38.89 -3.95 -55.22
N GLY A 125 39.19 -5.13 -54.67
CA GLY A 125 38.50 -6.38 -55.00
C GLY A 125 37.07 -6.47 -54.44
N ALA A 126 36.27 -7.41 -54.92
CA ALA A 126 34.91 -7.64 -54.41
C ALA A 126 34.94 -8.25 -52.99
N LEU A 127 34.04 -7.78 -52.11
CA LEU A 127 33.82 -8.37 -50.79
C LEU A 127 32.81 -9.51 -50.87
N GLU A 128 33.16 -10.65 -50.27
CA GLU A 128 32.26 -11.79 -50.08
C GLU A 128 31.76 -11.83 -48.63
N ALA A 129 30.55 -12.36 -48.44
CA ALA A 129 29.99 -12.51 -47.10
C ALA A 129 30.80 -13.53 -46.31
N TRP A 130 31.28 -13.16 -45.12
CA TRP A 130 31.89 -14.11 -44.20
C TRP A 130 30.80 -14.84 -43.42
N GLU A 131 30.38 -16.00 -43.93
CA GLU A 131 29.26 -16.75 -43.38
C GLU A 131 29.41 -17.02 -41.87
N GLY A 132 28.32 -16.77 -41.13
CA GLY A 132 28.26 -17.00 -39.69
C GLY A 132 28.97 -15.95 -38.82
N GLN A 133 29.59 -14.92 -39.41
CA GLN A 133 30.20 -13.83 -38.67
C GLN A 133 29.27 -12.60 -38.67
N PHE A 134 28.79 -12.23 -37.48
CA PHE A 134 27.94 -11.07 -37.27
C PHE A 134 28.47 -10.22 -36.11
N GLU A 135 28.43 -8.90 -36.28
CA GLU A 135 28.46 -7.99 -35.13
C GLU A 135 27.03 -7.84 -34.63
N THR A 136 26.75 -8.28 -33.40
CA THR A 136 25.39 -8.36 -32.86
C THR A 136 25.12 -7.26 -31.83
N SER A 137 23.95 -6.64 -31.89
CA SER A 137 23.43 -5.74 -30.86
C SER A 137 21.93 -5.95 -30.64
N GLU A 138 21.46 -5.73 -29.43
CA GLU A 138 20.03 -5.82 -29.10
C GLU A 138 19.37 -4.42 -29.12
N GLU A 139 18.25 -4.30 -29.84
CA GLU A 139 17.36 -3.14 -29.80
C GLU A 139 15.98 -3.57 -29.27
N VAL A 140 15.45 -2.87 -28.27
CA VAL A 140 14.06 -3.05 -27.79
C VAL A 140 13.20 -1.94 -28.36
N THR A 141 12.30 -2.29 -29.28
CA THR A 141 11.43 -1.33 -29.98
C THR A 141 9.93 -1.60 -29.71
N PRO A 142 9.08 -0.58 -29.49
CA PRO A 142 7.66 -0.77 -29.20
C PRO A 142 6.84 -1.11 -30.46
N VAL A 143 6.00 -2.15 -30.38
CA VAL A 143 4.96 -2.42 -31.40
C VAL A 143 3.65 -1.73 -30.99
N PRO A 144 3.12 -0.75 -31.77
CA PRO A 144 1.92 0.00 -31.38
C PRO A 144 0.68 -0.89 -31.24
N ARG A 145 -0.14 -0.63 -30.21
CA ARG A 145 -1.45 -1.28 -30.04
C ARG A 145 -2.38 -0.93 -31.21
N ARG A 146 -3.09 -1.93 -31.74
CA ARG A 146 -4.09 -1.77 -32.81
C ARG A 146 -5.46 -2.30 -32.39
N PHE A 147 -6.51 -1.52 -32.63
CA PHE A 147 -7.90 -1.95 -32.47
C PHE A 147 -8.51 -2.46 -33.77
N VAL A 148 -9.34 -3.50 -33.70
CA VAL A 148 -10.02 -4.08 -34.86
C VAL A 148 -11.51 -4.30 -34.59
N VAL A 149 -12.34 -4.07 -35.60
CA VAL A 149 -13.77 -4.40 -35.55
C VAL A 149 -13.99 -5.78 -36.15
N LYS A 150 -14.25 -6.78 -35.30
CA LYS A 150 -14.59 -8.14 -35.75
C LYS A 150 -16.08 -8.23 -36.09
N LYS A 151 -16.41 -8.39 -37.38
CA LYS A 151 -17.79 -8.63 -37.85
C LYS A 151 -18.09 -10.14 -37.83
N HIS A 152 -18.76 -10.61 -36.79
CA HIS A 152 -19.12 -12.03 -36.67
C HIS A 152 -20.35 -12.37 -37.50
N LYS A 153 -20.18 -13.16 -38.57
CA LYS A 153 -21.25 -13.75 -39.38
C LYS A 153 -21.50 -15.18 -38.89
N ARG A 154 -22.65 -15.43 -38.26
CA ARG A 154 -23.03 -16.75 -37.75
C ARG A 154 -23.83 -17.48 -38.82
N GLN A 155 -23.30 -18.59 -39.34
CA GLN A 155 -23.97 -19.39 -40.35
C GLN A 155 -25.24 -20.03 -39.77
N LYS A 156 -26.36 -19.93 -40.50
CA LYS A 156 -27.58 -20.68 -40.20
C LYS A 156 -27.61 -21.96 -41.03
N TYR A 157 -28.07 -23.04 -40.42
CA TYR A 157 -28.26 -24.34 -41.03
C TYR A 157 -29.74 -24.68 -40.94
N ARG A 158 -30.27 -25.35 -41.97
CA ARG A 158 -31.66 -25.82 -41.97
C ARG A 158 -31.69 -27.32 -42.18
N CYS A 159 -32.57 -28.02 -41.47
CA CYS A 159 -32.90 -29.41 -41.79
C CYS A 159 -33.54 -29.50 -43.18
N PRO A 160 -33.21 -30.51 -44.01
CA PRO A 160 -33.94 -30.78 -45.26
C PRO A 160 -35.45 -30.92 -45.07
N CYS A 161 -35.88 -31.40 -43.90
CA CYS A 161 -37.27 -31.55 -43.49
C CYS A 161 -38.02 -30.22 -43.26
N GLY A 162 -37.33 -29.07 -43.26
CA GLY A 162 -37.93 -27.74 -43.05
C GLY A 162 -38.28 -27.40 -41.60
N GLY A 163 -38.23 -28.34 -40.66
CA GLY A 163 -38.68 -28.14 -39.28
C GLY A 163 -37.67 -27.55 -38.30
N CYS A 164 -36.39 -27.41 -38.68
CA CYS A 164 -35.34 -26.97 -37.76
C CYS A 164 -34.38 -25.98 -38.44
N ILE A 165 -34.10 -24.87 -37.75
CA ILE A 165 -33.08 -23.89 -38.12
C ILE A 165 -32.12 -23.75 -36.94
N GLU A 166 -30.87 -24.14 -37.13
CA GLU A 166 -29.80 -23.99 -36.15
C GLU A 166 -28.87 -22.85 -36.55
N THR A 167 -28.33 -22.11 -35.59
CA THR A 167 -27.39 -21.01 -35.86
C THR A 167 -26.05 -21.29 -35.18
N ALA A 168 -24.96 -21.33 -35.94
CA ALA A 168 -23.61 -21.53 -35.42
C ALA A 168 -23.34 -20.66 -34.18
N PRO A 169 -22.67 -21.15 -33.13
CA PRO A 169 -22.40 -20.37 -31.93
C PRO A 169 -21.57 -19.12 -32.24
N GLY A 170 -21.80 -18.06 -31.47
CA GLY A 170 -21.01 -16.82 -31.53
C GLY A 170 -19.87 -16.83 -30.50
N PRO A 171 -18.99 -15.82 -30.51
CA PRO A 171 -18.00 -15.66 -29.46
C PRO A 171 -18.68 -15.36 -28.12
N GLU A 172 -17.99 -15.71 -27.03
CA GLU A 172 -18.36 -15.29 -25.68
C GLU A 172 -18.29 -13.76 -25.57
N LYS A 173 -19.27 -13.20 -24.87
CA LYS A 173 -19.42 -11.76 -24.70
C LYS A 173 -19.73 -11.47 -23.24
N LEU A 174 -19.31 -10.28 -22.80
CA LEU A 174 -19.58 -9.80 -21.44
C LEU A 174 -21.09 -9.77 -21.12
N PHE A 175 -21.93 -9.54 -22.14
CA PHE A 175 -23.39 -9.61 -22.07
C PHE A 175 -23.95 -9.78 -23.49
N GLU A 176 -25.21 -10.17 -23.60
CA GLU A 176 -25.87 -10.31 -24.90
C GLU A 176 -25.87 -8.98 -25.67
N GLY A 177 -25.53 -9.03 -26.96
CA GLY A 177 -25.44 -7.84 -27.79
C GLY A 177 -24.19 -6.96 -27.56
N ALA A 178 -23.26 -7.34 -26.66
CA ALA A 178 -22.05 -6.56 -26.43
C ALA A 178 -21.26 -6.30 -27.71
N ARG A 179 -20.85 -5.04 -27.90
CA ARG A 179 -19.99 -4.60 -29.00
C ARG A 179 -18.51 -4.85 -28.73
N TYR A 180 -18.10 -4.74 -27.47
CA TYR A 180 -16.72 -4.88 -27.03
C TYR A 180 -16.47 -6.28 -26.49
N SER A 181 -15.26 -6.81 -26.71
CA SER A 181 -14.86 -8.13 -26.22
C SER A 181 -14.63 -8.13 -24.70
N ILE A 182 -14.56 -9.32 -24.11
CA ILE A 182 -14.11 -9.50 -22.72
C ILE A 182 -12.72 -8.88 -22.53
N ASP A 183 -11.80 -9.11 -23.47
CA ASP A 183 -10.47 -8.50 -23.45
C ASP A 183 -10.50 -6.98 -23.35
N PHE A 184 -11.41 -6.32 -24.06
CA PHE A 184 -11.52 -4.87 -23.99
C PHE A 184 -11.91 -4.40 -22.58
N ALA A 185 -12.85 -5.09 -21.92
CA ALA A 185 -13.23 -4.78 -20.54
C ALA A 185 -12.07 -5.03 -19.55
N VAL A 186 -11.29 -6.11 -19.77
CA VAL A 186 -10.08 -6.42 -18.98
C VAL A 186 -9.04 -5.32 -19.11
N GLU A 187 -8.72 -4.89 -20.34
CA GLU A 187 -7.73 -3.81 -20.58
C GLU A 187 -8.14 -2.51 -19.89
N VAL A 188 -9.43 -2.14 -19.98
CA VAL A 188 -9.95 -0.95 -19.30
C VAL A 188 -9.80 -1.07 -17.78
N GLY A 189 -10.04 -2.26 -17.22
CA GLY A 189 -9.89 -2.55 -15.79
C GLY A 189 -8.44 -2.48 -15.33
N VAL A 190 -7.52 -3.12 -16.05
CA VAL A 190 -6.09 -3.12 -15.76
C VAL A 190 -5.53 -1.70 -15.87
N ASP A 191 -5.77 -1.01 -17.01
CA ASP A 191 -5.34 0.37 -17.18
C ASP A 191 -5.87 1.27 -16.03
N LYS A 192 -7.07 1.00 -15.51
CA LYS A 192 -7.72 1.83 -14.48
C LYS A 192 -7.23 1.55 -13.07
N TYR A 193 -7.08 0.28 -12.70
CA TYR A 193 -6.89 -0.16 -11.31
C TYR A 193 -5.49 -0.72 -11.04
N ASP A 194 -4.78 -1.17 -12.06
CA ASP A 194 -3.38 -1.57 -11.97
C ASP A 194 -2.44 -0.42 -12.36
N ASP A 195 -2.64 0.16 -13.55
CA ASP A 195 -1.83 1.29 -14.04
C ASP A 195 -2.33 2.66 -13.54
N HIS A 196 -3.44 2.66 -12.79
CA HIS A 196 -4.05 3.85 -12.19
C HIS A 196 -4.37 4.98 -13.18
N ALA A 197 -4.62 4.66 -14.46
CA ALA A 197 -4.97 5.62 -15.50
C ALA A 197 -6.47 5.97 -15.45
N PRO A 198 -6.85 7.24 -15.22
CA PRO A 198 -8.25 7.66 -15.31
C PRO A 198 -8.87 7.35 -16.67
N LEU A 199 -10.18 7.05 -16.71
CA LEU A 199 -10.89 6.69 -17.95
C LEU A 199 -10.73 7.74 -19.05
N GLU A 200 -10.76 9.04 -18.71
CA GLU A 200 -10.51 10.11 -19.67
C GLU A 200 -9.10 10.07 -20.29
N ARG A 201 -8.09 9.59 -19.55
CA ARG A 201 -6.74 9.39 -20.12
C ARG A 201 -6.73 8.19 -21.06
N GLN A 202 -7.44 7.12 -20.72
CA GLN A 202 -7.59 5.96 -21.59
C GLN A 202 -8.28 6.32 -22.89
N VAL A 203 -9.39 7.08 -22.84
CA VAL A 203 -10.09 7.60 -24.04
C VAL A 203 -9.15 8.38 -24.95
N ARG A 204 -8.34 9.30 -24.40
CA ARG A 204 -7.37 10.06 -25.20
C ARG A 204 -6.30 9.18 -25.83
N LYS A 205 -5.84 8.14 -25.12
CA LYS A 205 -4.88 7.15 -25.65
C LYS A 205 -5.51 6.36 -26.79
N MET A 206 -6.69 5.80 -26.57
CA MET A 206 -7.45 5.04 -27.57
C MET A 206 -7.78 5.86 -28.82
N ARG A 207 -8.09 7.15 -28.67
CA ARG A 207 -8.33 8.05 -29.80
C ARG A 207 -7.10 8.20 -30.70
N ARG A 208 -5.89 8.33 -30.12
CA ARG A 208 -4.64 8.38 -30.90
C ARG A 208 -4.37 7.08 -31.66
N GLU A 209 -4.90 5.97 -31.17
CA GLU A 209 -4.81 4.63 -31.77
C GLU A 209 -6.01 4.31 -32.70
N GLY A 210 -6.82 5.33 -33.04
CA GLY A 210 -7.92 5.22 -34.00
C GLY A 210 -9.25 4.70 -33.44
N LEU A 211 -9.35 4.44 -32.13
CA LEU A 211 -10.59 4.00 -31.49
C LEU A 211 -11.37 5.20 -30.92
N LEU A 212 -12.58 5.42 -31.43
CA LEU A 212 -13.50 6.45 -30.95
C LEU A 212 -14.47 5.87 -29.91
N VAL A 213 -14.28 6.24 -28.66
CA VAL A 213 -15.10 5.84 -27.50
C VAL A 213 -15.22 7.00 -26.51
N GLU A 214 -16.22 6.93 -25.64
CA GLU A 214 -16.42 7.87 -24.54
C GLU A 214 -16.08 7.22 -23.20
N SER A 215 -15.81 8.03 -22.17
CA SER A 215 -15.49 7.53 -20.83
C SER A 215 -16.67 6.75 -20.22
N GLN A 216 -17.90 7.12 -20.55
CA GLN A 216 -19.10 6.36 -20.18
C GLN A 216 -19.08 4.94 -20.77
N THR A 217 -18.64 4.77 -22.02
CA THR A 217 -18.52 3.43 -22.63
C THR A 217 -17.56 2.54 -21.86
N LEU A 218 -16.42 3.11 -21.43
CA LEU A 218 -15.43 2.39 -20.62
C LEU A 218 -15.99 2.05 -19.24
N TRP A 219 -16.67 3.00 -18.59
CA TRP A 219 -17.36 2.77 -17.33
C TRP A 219 -18.38 1.63 -17.42
N ASP A 220 -19.19 1.59 -18.48
CA ASP A 220 -20.20 0.54 -18.65
C ASP A 220 -19.57 -0.86 -18.77
N GLN A 221 -18.36 -0.97 -19.31
CA GLN A 221 -17.63 -2.25 -19.33
C GLN A 221 -17.21 -2.66 -17.92
N LEU A 222 -16.63 -1.73 -17.15
CA LEU A 222 -16.20 -1.97 -15.77
C LEU A 222 -17.37 -2.34 -14.86
N GLU A 223 -18.48 -1.60 -14.95
CA GLU A 223 -19.66 -1.87 -14.14
C GLU A 223 -20.23 -3.26 -14.43
N ARG A 224 -20.35 -3.63 -15.71
CA ARG A 224 -20.87 -4.95 -16.10
C ARG A 224 -19.94 -6.08 -15.66
N ALA A 225 -18.64 -5.92 -15.84
CA ALA A 225 -17.65 -6.88 -15.36
C ALA A 225 -17.72 -7.01 -13.82
N ALA A 226 -17.83 -5.91 -13.09
CA ALA A 226 -17.94 -5.94 -11.63
C ALA A 226 -19.21 -6.66 -11.14
N ARG A 227 -20.35 -6.51 -11.82
CA ARG A 227 -21.58 -7.26 -11.51
C ARG A 227 -21.38 -8.76 -11.66
N LEU A 228 -20.72 -9.20 -12.73
CA LEU A 228 -20.39 -10.61 -12.96
C LEU A 228 -19.40 -11.14 -11.91
N LEU A 229 -18.43 -10.31 -11.51
CA LEU A 229 -17.38 -10.69 -10.56
C LEU A 229 -17.80 -10.63 -9.09
N ALA A 230 -18.96 -10.05 -8.77
CA ALA A 230 -19.41 -9.83 -7.39
C ALA A 230 -19.43 -11.11 -6.52
N PRO A 231 -19.88 -12.28 -7.01
CA PRO A 231 -19.81 -13.52 -6.22
C PRO A 231 -18.38 -13.93 -5.87
N GLY A 232 -17.44 -13.77 -6.80
CA GLY A 232 -16.02 -14.07 -6.55
C GLY A 232 -15.39 -13.11 -5.55
N TYR A 233 -15.79 -11.84 -5.59
CA TYR A 233 -15.32 -10.82 -4.65
C TYR A 233 -15.81 -11.07 -3.22
N GLU A 234 -17.05 -11.54 -3.06
CA GLU A 234 -17.56 -11.96 -1.76
C GLU A 234 -16.88 -13.25 -1.28
N ALA A 235 -16.66 -14.22 -2.17
CA ALA A 235 -15.90 -15.43 -1.83
C ALA A 235 -14.45 -15.11 -1.40
N LEU A 236 -13.79 -14.14 -2.04
CA LEU A 236 -12.46 -13.67 -1.65
C LEU A 236 -12.48 -13.02 -0.26
N PHE A 237 -13.53 -12.27 0.06
CA PHE A 237 -13.70 -11.67 1.37
C PHE A 237 -13.87 -12.72 2.47
N GLN A 238 -14.74 -13.71 2.24
CA GLN A 238 -14.91 -14.84 3.15
C GLN A 238 -13.61 -15.65 3.30
N TYR A 239 -12.84 -15.80 2.23
CA TYR A 239 -11.52 -16.43 2.29
C TYR A 239 -10.58 -15.67 3.25
N VAL A 240 -10.46 -14.35 3.11
CA VAL A 240 -9.61 -13.53 4.01
C VAL A 240 -10.08 -13.67 5.46
N LEU A 241 -11.39 -13.58 5.72
CA LEU A 241 -11.94 -13.71 7.08
C LEU A 241 -11.84 -15.14 7.65
N SER A 242 -11.58 -16.15 6.82
CA SER A 242 -11.33 -17.52 7.29
C SER A 242 -9.91 -17.73 7.84
N ARG A 243 -8.99 -16.78 7.59
CA ARG A 243 -7.60 -16.89 8.03
C ARG A 243 -7.48 -16.63 9.53
N GLY A 244 -6.58 -17.33 10.21
CA GLY A 244 -6.40 -17.17 11.66
C GLY A 244 -5.78 -15.83 12.08
N VAL A 245 -5.00 -15.20 11.19
CA VAL A 245 -4.39 -13.89 11.38
C VAL A 245 -4.61 -13.09 10.10
N ILE A 246 -5.16 -11.88 10.24
CA ILE A 246 -5.32 -10.91 9.15
C ILE A 246 -4.77 -9.56 9.59
N GLY A 247 -4.30 -8.79 8.63
CA GLY A 247 -4.08 -7.35 8.79
C GLY A 247 -5.35 -6.57 8.56
N ALA A 248 -5.50 -5.43 9.23
CA ALA A 248 -6.53 -4.43 8.93
C ALA A 248 -5.96 -3.02 9.02
N ASP A 249 -6.39 -2.17 8.09
CA ASP A 249 -6.07 -0.74 8.06
C ASP A 249 -7.14 0.02 7.27
N GLU A 250 -7.06 1.34 7.25
CA GLU A 250 -7.97 2.18 6.50
C GLU A 250 -7.31 3.43 5.93
N THR A 251 -7.67 3.72 4.68
CA THR A 251 -7.21 4.93 4.00
C THR A 251 -8.37 5.75 3.46
N ARG A 252 -8.25 7.07 3.51
CA ARG A 252 -9.29 7.98 3.01
C ARG A 252 -9.62 7.69 1.55
N TRP A 253 -10.89 7.67 1.17
CA TRP A 253 -11.33 7.53 -0.21
C TRP A 253 -12.38 8.57 -0.55
N PRO A 254 -12.04 9.69 -1.21
CA PRO A 254 -13.01 10.74 -1.50
C PRO A 254 -14.14 10.26 -2.42
N LEU A 255 -15.37 10.56 -2.01
CA LEU A 255 -16.55 10.59 -2.86
C LEU A 255 -16.77 12.02 -3.32
N LEU A 256 -16.53 12.28 -4.61
CA LEU A 256 -16.65 13.58 -5.26
C LEU A 256 -18.11 13.93 -5.55
N GLY A 257 -18.43 15.22 -5.54
CA GLY A 257 -19.74 15.75 -5.94
C GLY A 257 -20.69 16.13 -4.79
N LYS A 258 -20.26 16.02 -3.54
CA LYS A 258 -20.95 16.62 -2.38
C LYS A 258 -20.16 17.86 -1.90
N ASN A 259 -20.86 18.90 -1.43
CA ASN A 259 -20.26 20.12 -0.87
C ASN A 259 -19.60 19.91 0.52
N GLU A 260 -19.72 18.71 1.10
CA GLU A 260 -19.15 18.36 2.40
C GLU A 260 -17.82 17.59 2.27
N PRO A 261 -16.90 17.72 3.23
CA PRO A 261 -15.67 16.94 3.24
C PRO A 261 -15.97 15.45 3.27
N SER A 262 -15.46 14.72 2.27
CA SER A 262 -15.75 13.30 2.12
C SER A 262 -15.25 12.46 3.31
N ARG A 263 -16.20 11.78 3.97
CA ARG A 263 -16.02 10.87 5.12
C ARG A 263 -15.66 9.44 4.73
N TRP A 264 -15.56 9.17 3.43
CA TRP A 264 -15.42 7.82 2.90
C TRP A 264 -14.00 7.28 3.08
N HIS A 265 -13.89 6.00 3.43
CA HIS A 265 -12.63 5.29 3.66
C HIS A 265 -12.66 3.93 2.96
N ALA A 266 -11.52 3.55 2.37
CA ALA A 266 -11.25 2.19 1.96
C ALA A 266 -10.72 1.43 3.17
N TRP A 267 -11.52 0.53 3.70
CA TRP A 267 -11.11 -0.44 4.72
C TRP A 267 -10.41 -1.60 4.03
N SER A 268 -9.21 -1.96 4.47
CA SER A 268 -8.46 -3.10 3.96
C SER A 268 -8.45 -4.23 4.99
N VAL A 269 -8.67 -5.46 4.52
CA VAL A 269 -8.37 -6.69 5.27
C VAL A 269 -7.43 -7.56 4.46
N VAL A 270 -6.37 -8.02 5.09
CA VAL A 270 -5.21 -8.57 4.38
C VAL A 270 -4.78 -9.91 4.98
N ALA A 271 -4.76 -10.93 4.14
CA ALA A 271 -4.09 -12.20 4.37
C ALA A 271 -2.72 -12.21 3.66
N PRO A 272 -1.85 -13.21 3.90
CA PRO A 272 -0.57 -13.31 3.19
C PRO A 272 -0.71 -13.32 1.66
N ASP A 273 -1.77 -13.93 1.14
CA ASP A 273 -2.01 -14.24 -0.28
C ASP A 273 -3.28 -13.58 -0.85
N ALA A 274 -3.97 -12.75 -0.07
CA ALA A 274 -5.19 -12.07 -0.51
C ALA A 274 -5.39 -10.75 0.22
N VAL A 275 -5.96 -9.77 -0.47
CA VAL A 275 -6.42 -8.52 0.10
C VAL A 275 -7.81 -8.19 -0.41
N VAL A 276 -8.64 -7.70 0.49
CA VAL A 276 -9.96 -7.19 0.15
C VAL A 276 -10.15 -5.79 0.70
N TYR A 277 -10.69 -4.92 -0.14
CA TYR A 277 -11.09 -3.58 0.25
C TYR A 277 -12.60 -3.49 0.37
N ARG A 278 -13.10 -2.69 1.31
CA ARG A 278 -14.50 -2.26 1.39
C ARG A 278 -14.52 -0.75 1.55
N ILE A 279 -15.07 -0.03 0.56
CA ILE A 279 -15.11 1.43 0.59
C ILE A 279 -16.44 1.90 1.18
N LEU A 280 -16.40 2.48 2.38
CA LEU A 280 -17.56 2.78 3.23
C LEU A 280 -17.59 4.27 3.63
N GLU A 281 -18.77 4.78 4.02
CA GLU A 281 -19.00 6.19 4.41
C GLU A 281 -18.54 6.51 5.85
N GLY A 282 -17.37 6.02 6.23
CA GLY A 282 -16.83 6.26 7.57
C GLY A 282 -15.66 5.35 7.91
N ARG A 283 -15.02 5.67 9.04
CA ARG A 283 -14.01 4.84 9.70
C ARG A 283 -14.41 4.47 11.14
N GLY A 284 -15.69 4.52 11.44
CA GLY A 284 -16.23 4.27 12.78
C GLY A 284 -16.50 2.78 13.04
N ALA A 285 -17.00 2.48 14.24
CA ALA A 285 -17.31 1.11 14.64
C ALA A 285 -18.44 0.49 13.82
N GLU A 286 -19.38 1.29 13.29
CA GLU A 286 -20.43 0.77 12.41
C GLU A 286 -19.84 0.21 11.10
N GLU A 287 -18.97 0.98 10.45
CA GLU A 287 -18.29 0.54 9.22
C GLU A 287 -17.35 -0.62 9.50
N GLY A 288 -16.56 -0.55 10.57
CA GLY A 288 -15.65 -1.64 10.94
C GLY A 288 -16.39 -2.94 11.25
N ARG A 289 -17.63 -2.91 11.79
CA ARG A 289 -18.46 -4.12 11.96
C ARG A 289 -18.90 -4.72 10.63
N LYS A 290 -19.12 -3.92 9.59
CA LYS A 290 -19.42 -4.43 8.24
C LYS A 290 -18.23 -5.18 7.63
N VAL A 291 -17.00 -4.94 8.12
CA VAL A 291 -15.76 -5.52 7.61
C VAL A 291 -15.24 -6.67 8.48
N LEU A 292 -15.27 -6.51 9.80
CA LEU A 292 -14.70 -7.46 10.77
C LEU A 292 -15.76 -8.14 11.64
N GLY A 293 -17.05 -7.87 11.40
CA GLY A 293 -18.15 -8.45 12.17
C GLY A 293 -18.13 -9.98 12.09
N GLY A 294 -18.21 -10.62 13.25
CA GLY A 294 -18.18 -12.09 13.36
C GLY A 294 -16.81 -12.75 13.17
N TYR A 295 -15.75 -12.01 12.82
CA TYR A 295 -14.39 -12.56 12.76
C TYR A 295 -13.90 -12.96 14.16
N LYS A 296 -13.24 -14.13 14.28
CA LYS A 296 -12.79 -14.71 15.56
C LYS A 296 -11.28 -14.93 15.66
N GLY A 297 -10.52 -14.55 14.65
CA GLY A 297 -9.06 -14.70 14.65
C GLY A 297 -8.33 -13.53 15.31
N VAL A 298 -7.11 -13.29 14.86
CA VAL A 298 -6.29 -12.15 15.28
C VAL A 298 -6.28 -11.09 14.18
N VAL A 299 -6.45 -9.84 14.55
CA VAL A 299 -6.30 -8.67 13.68
C VAL A 299 -5.00 -7.95 14.04
N MET A 300 -4.05 -7.92 13.11
CA MET A 300 -2.88 -7.04 13.16
C MET A 300 -3.31 -5.65 12.66
N CYS A 301 -3.21 -4.65 13.51
CA CYS A 301 -3.56 -3.28 13.17
C CYS A 301 -2.60 -2.27 13.80
N ASP A 302 -2.81 -1.01 13.49
CA ASP A 302 -2.19 0.10 14.20
C ASP A 302 -2.82 0.29 15.61
N GLY A 303 -2.58 1.46 16.21
CA GLY A 303 -3.17 1.83 17.51
C GLY A 303 -4.52 2.53 17.42
N TYR A 304 -5.24 2.46 16.29
CA TYR A 304 -6.49 3.20 16.14
C TYR A 304 -7.60 2.64 17.04
N GLY A 305 -8.23 3.53 17.81
CA GLY A 305 -9.17 3.16 18.87
C GLY A 305 -10.43 2.40 18.41
N VAL A 306 -10.77 2.45 17.11
CA VAL A 306 -11.93 1.71 16.57
C VAL A 306 -11.73 0.21 16.71
N TYR A 307 -10.52 -0.29 16.45
CA TYR A 307 -10.20 -1.71 16.50
C TYR A 307 -10.33 -2.26 17.93
N LYS A 308 -9.89 -1.47 18.92
CA LYS A 308 -10.07 -1.78 20.36
C LYS A 308 -11.53 -1.78 20.79
N SER A 309 -12.36 -0.93 20.20
CA SER A 309 -13.80 -0.93 20.46
C SER A 309 -14.47 -2.17 19.85
N LEU A 310 -14.12 -2.50 18.59
CA LEU A 310 -14.66 -3.65 17.87
C LEU A 310 -14.22 -4.99 18.47
N SER A 311 -12.97 -5.12 18.90
CA SER A 311 -12.47 -6.38 19.48
C SER A 311 -13.26 -6.78 20.73
N LYS A 312 -13.78 -5.79 21.48
CA LYS A 312 -14.62 -6.03 22.67
C LYS A 312 -16.02 -6.53 22.31
N THR A 313 -16.58 -6.15 21.16
CA THR A 313 -17.95 -6.51 20.76
C THR A 313 -17.99 -7.72 19.83
N GLU A 314 -17.03 -7.86 18.92
CA GLU A 314 -17.03 -8.86 17.85
C GLU A 314 -16.26 -10.14 18.23
N GLY A 315 -15.38 -10.10 19.23
CA GLY A 315 -14.72 -11.28 19.81
C GLY A 315 -13.44 -11.75 19.11
N PHE A 316 -12.85 -10.95 18.22
CA PHE A 316 -11.49 -11.16 17.73
C PHE A 316 -10.43 -10.60 18.69
N SER A 317 -9.20 -11.08 18.58
CA SER A 317 -8.05 -10.57 19.33
C SER A 317 -7.24 -9.56 18.53
N LEU A 318 -6.58 -8.62 19.21
CA LEU A 318 -5.70 -7.63 18.58
C LEU A 318 -4.22 -7.99 18.72
N ALA A 319 -3.48 -7.84 17.63
CA ALA A 319 -2.03 -7.66 17.62
C ALA A 319 -1.72 -6.23 17.17
N HIS A 320 -0.73 -5.60 17.79
CA HIS A 320 -0.38 -4.21 17.50
C HIS A 320 1.00 -4.11 16.84
N CYS A 321 1.13 -3.11 15.98
CA CYS A 321 2.31 -2.89 15.17
C CYS A 321 3.48 -2.27 15.97
N TRP A 322 4.61 -2.98 16.08
CA TRP A 322 5.83 -2.45 16.69
C TRP A 322 6.44 -1.28 15.92
N ALA A 323 6.25 -1.20 14.60
CA ALA A 323 6.73 -0.06 13.81
C ALA A 323 6.03 1.25 14.23
N HIS A 324 4.75 1.19 14.59
CA HIS A 324 4.01 2.33 15.13
C HIS A 324 4.47 2.72 16.54
N ALA A 325 4.64 1.75 17.44
CA ALA A 325 5.20 2.01 18.77
C ALA A 325 6.61 2.62 18.68
N ARG A 326 7.46 2.10 17.79
CA ARG A 326 8.79 2.63 17.49
C ARG A 326 8.74 4.07 16.98
N ARG A 327 7.77 4.41 16.13
CA ARG A 327 7.64 5.76 15.55
C ARG A 327 7.38 6.82 16.62
N GLU A 328 6.64 6.49 17.68
CA GLU A 328 6.41 7.42 18.80
C GLU A 328 7.72 7.82 19.51
N PHE A 329 8.64 6.88 19.70
CA PHE A 329 9.96 7.18 20.28
C PHE A 329 10.89 7.94 19.33
N ILE A 330 10.80 7.71 18.01
CA ILE A 330 11.59 8.45 17.01
C ILE A 330 11.19 9.93 16.97
N LYS A 331 9.90 10.23 17.06
CA LYS A 331 9.40 11.61 17.03
C LYS A 331 10.01 12.49 18.13
N ILE A 332 10.36 11.89 19.26
CA ILE A 332 10.85 12.58 20.47
C ILE A 332 12.36 12.42 20.69
N GLU A 333 13.06 11.75 19.76
CA GLU A 333 14.47 11.39 19.87
C GLU A 333 15.40 12.60 20.08
N SER A 334 15.12 13.71 19.41
CA SER A 334 15.89 14.94 19.57
C SER A 334 15.82 15.54 20.97
N SER A 335 14.76 15.23 21.72
CA SER A 335 14.53 15.76 23.07
C SER A 335 14.91 14.78 24.18
N TYR A 336 14.84 13.47 23.92
CA TYR A 336 15.18 12.41 24.87
C TYR A 336 16.16 11.40 24.24
N PRO A 337 17.36 11.84 23.81
CA PRO A 337 18.24 11.01 22.99
C PRO A 337 18.77 9.79 23.75
N ALA A 338 19.01 9.89 25.07
CA ALA A 338 19.53 8.79 25.87
C ALA A 338 18.45 7.71 26.08
N GLU A 339 17.24 8.11 26.49
CA GLU A 339 16.11 7.25 26.78
C GLU A 339 15.62 6.57 25.49
N THR A 340 15.43 7.35 24.42
CA THR A 340 14.96 6.82 23.13
C THR A 340 15.98 5.89 22.49
N LYS A 341 17.29 6.15 22.60
CA LYS A 341 18.32 5.23 22.09
C LYS A 341 18.18 3.84 22.72
N GLN A 342 18.04 3.76 24.05
CA GLN A 342 17.93 2.48 24.76
C GLN A 342 16.74 1.65 24.26
N VAL A 343 15.53 2.22 24.24
CA VAL A 343 14.33 1.49 23.79
C VAL A 343 14.36 1.18 22.30
N LEU A 344 14.87 2.09 21.46
CA LEU A 344 14.97 1.86 20.01
C LEU A 344 15.94 0.73 19.67
N ASP A 345 17.03 0.57 20.43
CA ASP A 345 17.97 -0.53 20.27
C ASP A 345 17.36 -1.87 20.74
N LEU A 346 16.56 -1.87 21.82
CA LEU A 346 15.80 -3.05 22.24
C LEU A 346 14.76 -3.48 21.20
N ILE A 347 13.98 -2.52 20.65
CA ILE A 347 13.01 -2.77 19.59
C ILE A 347 13.73 -3.30 18.33
N ARG A 348 14.88 -2.72 17.97
CA ARG A 348 15.72 -3.22 16.87
C ARG A 348 16.13 -4.68 17.11
N GLY A 349 16.42 -5.05 18.36
CA GLY A 349 16.68 -6.43 18.77
C GLY A 349 15.54 -7.38 18.39
N LEU A 350 14.28 -6.99 18.59
CA LEU A 350 13.11 -7.82 18.22
C LEU A 350 13.12 -8.14 16.72
N TYR A 351 13.37 -7.14 15.88
CA TYR A 351 13.50 -7.33 14.43
C TYR A 351 14.70 -8.18 14.03
N ALA A 352 15.82 -8.05 14.74
CA ALA A 352 17.00 -8.88 14.50
C ALA A 352 16.73 -10.36 14.81
N VAL A 353 15.90 -10.65 15.82
CA VAL A 353 15.48 -12.03 16.11
C VAL A 353 14.62 -12.59 14.97
N GLU A 354 13.61 -11.84 14.49
CA GLU A 354 12.77 -12.29 13.37
C GLU A 354 13.58 -12.54 12.09
N ALA A 355 14.60 -11.72 11.83
CA ALA A 355 15.45 -11.83 10.65
C ALA A 355 16.34 -13.09 10.63
N LYS A 356 16.49 -13.80 11.76
CA LYS A 356 17.23 -15.07 11.81
C LYS A 356 16.46 -16.22 11.17
N CYS A 357 15.13 -16.14 11.09
CA CYS A 357 14.29 -17.23 10.62
C CYS A 357 13.98 -17.10 9.12
N ARG A 358 13.71 -18.26 8.50
CA ARG A 358 13.14 -18.28 7.15
C ARG A 358 11.75 -17.60 7.14
N PRO A 359 11.42 -16.84 6.09
CA PRO A 359 10.08 -16.27 5.94
C PRO A 359 9.05 -17.37 5.62
N GLY A 360 7.79 -17.10 5.93
CA GLY A 360 6.68 -18.01 5.64
C GLY A 360 6.55 -19.19 6.62
N PRO A 361 5.65 -20.14 6.32
CA PRO A 361 5.29 -21.24 7.22
C PRO A 361 6.44 -22.18 7.57
N GLU A 362 7.40 -22.37 6.66
CA GLU A 362 8.56 -23.24 6.87
C GLU A 362 9.43 -22.78 8.05
N GLY A 363 9.45 -21.47 8.34
CA GLY A 363 10.18 -20.89 9.46
C GLY A 363 9.38 -20.76 10.75
N ASP A 364 8.09 -21.14 10.78
CA ASP A 364 7.20 -20.84 11.92
C ASP A 364 7.66 -21.51 13.22
N ALA A 365 8.10 -22.76 13.16
CA ALA A 365 8.57 -23.49 14.34
C ALA A 365 9.85 -22.87 14.93
N GLU A 366 10.81 -22.55 14.06
CA GLU A 366 12.06 -21.86 14.44
C GLU A 366 11.77 -20.48 15.01
N ARG A 367 10.90 -19.71 14.35
CA ARG A 367 10.48 -18.37 14.79
C ARG A 367 9.87 -18.41 16.17
N LEU A 368 8.97 -19.37 16.45
CA LEU A 368 8.38 -19.51 17.76
C LEU A 368 9.41 -19.86 18.84
N ALA A 369 10.39 -20.73 18.53
CA ALA A 369 11.47 -21.08 19.44
C ALA A 369 12.35 -19.85 19.76
N LEU A 370 12.78 -19.10 18.75
CA LEU A 370 13.58 -17.88 18.93
C LEU A 370 12.80 -16.79 19.67
N ARG A 371 11.50 -16.61 19.39
CA ARG A 371 10.65 -15.67 20.13
C ARG A 371 10.61 -15.99 21.62
N ARG A 372 10.51 -17.28 21.97
CA ARG A 372 10.50 -17.74 23.37
C ARG A 372 11.85 -17.55 24.05
N ALA A 373 12.94 -17.87 23.36
CA ALA A 373 14.30 -17.82 23.91
C ALA A 373 14.87 -16.39 23.99
N GLU A 374 14.66 -15.58 22.95
CA GLU A 374 15.32 -14.28 22.78
C GLU A 374 14.33 -13.10 22.89
N SER A 375 13.26 -13.07 22.08
CA SER A 375 12.34 -11.92 22.04
C SER A 375 11.65 -11.66 23.38
N ARG A 376 11.33 -12.72 24.13
CA ARG A 376 10.76 -12.59 25.48
C ARG A 376 11.66 -11.78 26.42
N SER A 377 12.96 -12.09 26.46
CA SER A 377 13.92 -11.35 27.29
C SER A 377 14.06 -9.88 26.89
N LEU A 378 13.98 -9.59 25.59
CA LEU A 378 13.99 -8.21 25.08
C LEU A 378 12.75 -7.44 25.52
N LEU A 379 11.57 -8.07 25.49
CA LEU A 379 10.32 -7.46 25.94
C LEU A 379 10.31 -7.20 27.46
N GLU A 380 10.85 -8.11 28.26
CA GLU A 380 11.03 -7.90 29.70
C GLU A 380 11.94 -6.69 29.98
N ARG A 381 13.03 -6.54 29.21
CA ARG A 381 13.92 -5.37 29.30
C ARG A 381 13.23 -4.08 28.85
N ILE A 382 12.40 -4.12 27.81
CA ILE A 382 11.60 -2.96 27.38
C ILE A 382 10.61 -2.54 28.48
N GLN A 383 9.97 -3.51 29.13
CA GLN A 383 9.04 -3.24 30.23
C GLN A 383 9.76 -2.64 31.45
N GLN A 384 10.88 -3.24 31.87
CA GLN A 384 11.70 -2.72 32.97
C GLN A 384 12.21 -1.31 32.66
N TRP A 385 12.64 -1.06 31.43
CA TRP A 385 13.02 0.28 30.98
C TRP A 385 11.87 1.27 31.11
N ALA A 386 10.66 0.90 30.64
CA ALA A 386 9.50 1.77 30.71
C ALA A 386 9.07 2.09 32.16
N GLU A 387 9.20 1.14 33.08
CA GLU A 387 8.89 1.30 34.50
C GLU A 387 9.95 2.11 35.26
N ALA A 388 11.23 1.95 34.91
CA ALA A 388 12.35 2.62 35.57
C ALA A 388 12.64 4.02 35.02
N THR A 389 12.15 4.36 33.82
CA THR A 389 12.41 5.65 33.19
C THR A 389 11.66 6.76 33.92
N PRO A 390 12.34 7.74 34.54
CA PRO A 390 11.67 8.86 35.19
C PRO A 390 10.98 9.73 34.13
N VAL A 391 9.65 9.83 34.21
CA VAL A 391 8.84 10.60 33.28
C VAL A 391 8.14 11.78 33.96
N VAL A 392 8.12 12.91 33.25
CA VAL A 392 7.29 14.05 33.63
C VAL A 392 5.89 13.82 33.08
N PRO A 393 4.82 13.87 33.89
CA PRO A 393 3.47 13.68 33.39
C PRO A 393 3.14 14.64 32.24
N ARG A 394 2.56 14.12 31.15
CA ARG A 394 2.21 14.82 29.90
C ARG A 394 3.40 15.36 29.10
N SER A 395 4.61 14.89 29.39
CA SER A 395 5.74 15.04 28.46
C SER A 395 5.55 14.11 27.26
N SER A 396 6.24 14.41 26.16
CA SER A 396 6.15 13.54 24.98
C SER A 396 6.75 12.14 25.21
N LEU A 397 7.66 12.00 26.18
CA LEU A 397 8.17 10.70 26.63
C LEU A 397 7.11 9.91 27.41
N ASP A 398 6.40 10.56 28.33
CA ASP A 398 5.26 9.98 29.05
C ASP A 398 4.18 9.52 28.06
N ASP A 399 3.85 10.34 27.06
CA ASP A 399 2.87 9.98 26.03
C ASP A 399 3.32 8.77 25.19
N ALA A 400 4.60 8.69 24.79
CA ALA A 400 5.14 7.55 24.05
C ALA A 400 5.16 6.26 24.89
N ILE A 401 5.56 6.34 26.16
CA ILE A 401 5.52 5.20 27.09
C ILE A 401 4.08 4.74 27.33
N LYS A 402 3.14 5.67 27.55
CA LYS A 402 1.71 5.37 27.70
C LYS A 402 1.11 4.75 26.45
N TYR A 403 1.50 5.23 25.27
CA TYR A 403 1.09 4.62 24.01
C TYR A 403 1.54 3.15 23.96
N MET A 404 2.82 2.87 24.21
CA MET A 404 3.34 1.51 24.23
C MET A 404 2.65 0.64 25.28
N ALA A 405 2.53 1.12 26.52
CA ALA A 405 1.88 0.41 27.62
C ALA A 405 0.40 0.12 27.34
N GLY A 406 -0.33 1.08 26.75
CA GLY A 406 -1.75 0.95 26.40
C GLY A 406 -2.04 -0.11 25.33
N HIS A 407 -1.01 -0.52 24.59
CA HIS A 407 -1.06 -1.54 23.52
C HIS A 407 -0.24 -2.79 23.82
N TRP A 408 0.33 -2.92 25.03
CA TRP A 408 1.32 -3.95 25.38
C TRP A 408 0.84 -5.38 25.13
N SER A 409 -0.40 -5.69 25.46
CA SER A 409 -0.98 -7.04 25.26
C SER A 409 -1.07 -7.42 23.78
N GLY A 410 -1.31 -6.47 22.89
CA GLY A 410 -1.27 -6.71 21.44
C GLY A 410 0.14 -6.69 20.88
N LEU A 411 1.03 -5.83 21.40
CA LEU A 411 2.45 -5.76 21.01
C LEU A 411 3.20 -7.04 21.37
N THR A 412 2.80 -7.77 22.41
CA THR A 412 3.48 -9.00 22.87
C THR A 412 2.85 -10.28 22.34
N ARG A 413 1.68 -10.20 21.67
CA ARG A 413 0.92 -11.38 21.21
C ARG A 413 1.69 -12.25 20.21
N PHE A 414 2.60 -11.67 19.44
CA PHE A 414 3.43 -12.41 18.49
C PHE A 414 4.27 -13.51 19.17
N LEU A 415 4.57 -13.40 20.46
CA LEU A 415 5.33 -14.43 21.20
C LEU A 415 4.66 -15.80 21.21
N SER A 416 3.32 -15.87 21.10
CA SER A 416 2.56 -17.12 21.22
C SER A 416 2.15 -17.74 19.88
N ASP A 417 2.22 -16.97 18.79
CA ASP A 417 1.78 -17.42 17.47
C ASP A 417 2.75 -16.92 16.40
N PRO A 418 3.51 -17.81 15.73
CA PRO A 418 4.52 -17.42 14.73
C PRO A 418 3.92 -16.73 13.51
N ARG A 419 2.62 -16.88 13.25
CA ARG A 419 1.90 -16.26 12.13
C ARG A 419 1.63 -14.78 12.34
N ILE A 420 1.65 -14.31 13.59
CA ILE A 420 1.48 -12.89 13.90
C ILE A 420 2.81 -12.17 13.58
N PRO A 421 2.81 -11.20 12.65
CA PRO A 421 4.01 -10.41 12.36
C PRO A 421 4.32 -9.43 13.49
N LEU A 422 5.52 -8.84 13.49
CA LEU A 422 5.83 -7.73 14.42
C LEU A 422 5.13 -6.42 14.04
N ASP A 423 4.81 -6.23 12.76
CA ASP A 423 4.24 -4.98 12.25
C ASP A 423 3.17 -5.18 11.19
N ASN A 424 2.45 -4.10 10.91
CA ASN A 424 1.37 -4.03 9.93
C ASN A 424 1.88 -3.65 8.52
N ASN A 425 3.19 -3.70 8.26
CA ASN A 425 3.76 -3.20 7.01
C ASN A 425 3.22 -3.94 5.77
N HIS A 426 2.81 -5.20 5.93
CA HIS A 426 2.18 -5.96 4.85
C HIS A 426 0.85 -5.33 4.42
N THR A 427 0.02 -4.96 5.38
CA THR A 427 -1.26 -4.27 5.16
C THR A 427 -1.04 -2.88 4.56
N GLU A 428 -0.12 -2.09 5.11
CA GLU A 428 0.23 -0.77 4.57
C GLU A 428 0.74 -0.84 3.13
N ARG A 429 1.51 -1.89 2.78
CA ARG A 429 1.95 -2.15 1.40
C ARG A 429 0.78 -2.47 0.48
N ALA A 430 -0.17 -3.29 0.93
CA ALA A 430 -1.36 -3.61 0.17
C ALA A 430 -2.22 -2.36 -0.10
N GLU A 431 -2.21 -1.33 0.74
CA GLU A 431 -2.98 -0.11 0.46
C GLU A 431 -2.38 0.79 -0.64
N ARG A 432 -1.12 0.56 -1.04
CA ARG A 432 -0.41 1.45 -1.97
C ARG A 432 -1.13 1.61 -3.31
N GLY A 433 -1.64 0.52 -3.88
CA GLY A 433 -2.39 0.57 -5.15
C GLY A 433 -3.62 1.47 -5.05
N VAL A 434 -4.42 1.30 -3.99
CA VAL A 434 -5.59 2.13 -3.69
C VAL A 434 -5.19 3.60 -3.48
N VAL A 435 -4.12 3.86 -2.74
CA VAL A 435 -3.61 5.23 -2.47
C VAL A 435 -3.13 5.93 -3.74
N VAL A 436 -2.36 5.24 -4.60
CA VAL A 436 -1.87 5.79 -5.88
C VAL A 436 -3.04 6.03 -6.84
N GLY A 437 -3.94 5.05 -6.94
CA GLY A 437 -5.18 5.18 -7.68
C GLY A 437 -5.99 6.40 -7.27
N ARG A 438 -6.29 6.52 -5.97
CA ARG A 438 -6.94 7.69 -5.39
C ARG A 438 -6.24 8.99 -5.76
N LYS A 439 -4.91 9.05 -5.72
CA LYS A 439 -4.15 10.24 -6.10
C LYS A 439 -4.33 10.59 -7.59
N ASN A 440 -4.39 9.58 -8.45
CA ASN A 440 -4.48 9.77 -9.90
C ASN A 440 -5.88 10.09 -10.41
N HIS A 441 -6.93 9.58 -9.76
CA HIS A 441 -8.32 9.76 -10.19
C HIS A 441 -9.26 10.32 -9.12
N TYR A 442 -8.73 10.82 -8.01
CA TYR A 442 -9.43 11.57 -6.94
C TYR A 442 -10.57 10.80 -6.25
N GLY A 443 -10.46 9.47 -6.16
CA GLY A 443 -11.50 8.61 -5.58
C GLY A 443 -12.62 8.26 -6.57
N SER A 444 -13.88 8.37 -6.14
CA SER A 444 -15.08 7.99 -6.92
C SER A 444 -16.11 9.12 -6.99
N ARG A 445 -17.00 9.12 -7.99
CA ARG A 445 -18.09 10.11 -8.15
C ARG A 445 -19.48 9.60 -7.71
N SER A 446 -19.58 8.33 -7.32
CA SER A 446 -20.82 7.70 -6.87
C SER A 446 -20.51 6.49 -5.98
N ARG A 447 -21.48 6.06 -5.17
CA ARG A 447 -21.38 4.82 -4.36
C ARG A 447 -21.12 3.59 -5.23
N ARG A 448 -21.81 3.47 -6.37
CA ARG A 448 -21.51 2.39 -7.33
C ARG A 448 -20.06 2.44 -7.81
N GLY A 449 -19.51 3.64 -8.00
CA GLY A 449 -18.10 3.86 -8.30
C GLY A 449 -17.14 3.43 -7.18
N THR A 450 -17.56 3.44 -5.92
CA THR A 450 -16.73 2.93 -4.80
C THR A 450 -16.77 1.41 -4.75
N GLU A 451 -17.94 0.81 -4.97
CA GLU A 451 -18.12 -0.66 -5.00
C GLU A 451 -17.31 -1.30 -6.14
N VAL A 452 -17.38 -0.75 -7.35
CA VAL A 452 -16.58 -1.21 -8.50
C VAL A 452 -15.09 -1.06 -8.22
N ALA A 453 -14.65 0.07 -7.65
CA ALA A 453 -13.25 0.27 -7.31
C ALA A 453 -12.75 -0.74 -6.27
N ALA A 454 -13.50 -0.93 -5.19
CA ALA A 454 -13.15 -1.89 -4.14
C ALA A 454 -12.97 -3.31 -4.70
N LEU A 455 -13.89 -3.74 -5.58
CA LEU A 455 -13.84 -5.04 -6.24
C LEU A 455 -12.58 -5.21 -7.10
N PHE A 456 -12.33 -4.27 -8.02
CA PHE A 456 -11.19 -4.39 -8.94
C PHE A 456 -9.86 -4.32 -8.19
N TYR A 457 -9.69 -3.38 -7.24
CA TYR A 457 -8.47 -3.35 -6.44
C TYR A 457 -8.26 -4.64 -5.65
N SER A 458 -9.32 -5.24 -5.09
CA SER A 458 -9.19 -6.49 -4.34
C SER A 458 -8.67 -7.62 -5.21
N PHE A 459 -9.20 -7.77 -6.42
CA PHE A 459 -8.73 -8.80 -7.35
C PHE A 459 -7.33 -8.52 -7.91
N VAL A 460 -7.05 -7.28 -8.32
CA VAL A 460 -5.74 -6.89 -8.87
C VAL A 460 -4.64 -7.07 -7.83
N GLU A 461 -4.84 -6.55 -6.62
CA GLU A 461 -3.82 -6.62 -5.57
C GLU A 461 -3.69 -8.04 -5.01
N SER A 462 -4.77 -8.82 -4.93
CA SER A 462 -4.68 -10.25 -4.59
C SER A 462 -3.95 -11.08 -5.65
N ALA A 463 -4.15 -10.80 -6.94
CA ALA A 463 -3.41 -11.45 -8.01
C ALA A 463 -1.90 -11.18 -7.89
N LYS A 464 -1.51 -9.93 -7.62
CA LYS A 464 -0.11 -9.56 -7.38
C LYS A 464 0.48 -10.27 -6.16
N LEU A 465 -0.25 -10.36 -5.06
CA LEU A 465 0.18 -11.09 -3.85
C LEU A 465 0.45 -12.58 -4.15
N CYS A 466 -0.30 -13.16 -5.09
CA CYS A 466 -0.12 -14.53 -5.55
C CYS A 466 0.92 -14.68 -6.69
N GLY A 467 1.58 -13.61 -7.12
CA GLY A 467 2.54 -13.65 -8.23
C GLY A 467 1.91 -13.85 -9.62
N LEU A 468 0.60 -13.60 -9.76
CA LEU A 468 -0.12 -13.73 -11.03
C LEU A 468 -0.15 -12.39 -11.77
N ASP A 469 -0.14 -12.46 -13.11
CA ASP A 469 -0.43 -11.30 -13.96
C ASP A 469 -1.91 -10.87 -13.78
N PRO A 470 -2.19 -9.63 -13.31
CA PRO A 470 -3.55 -9.17 -13.03
C PRO A 470 -4.46 -9.23 -14.27
N LYS A 471 -3.90 -8.99 -15.46
CA LYS A 471 -4.66 -9.03 -16.72
C LYS A 471 -5.09 -10.46 -17.08
N ALA A 472 -4.19 -11.43 -17.01
CA ALA A 472 -4.49 -12.84 -17.21
C ALA A 472 -5.50 -13.35 -16.17
N TYR A 473 -5.36 -12.95 -14.91
CA TYR A 473 -6.31 -13.30 -13.86
C TYR A 473 -7.70 -12.76 -14.14
N LEU A 474 -7.84 -11.44 -14.38
CA LEU A 474 -9.14 -10.82 -14.65
C LEU A 474 -9.84 -11.41 -15.87
N ARG A 475 -9.09 -11.74 -16.93
CA ARG A 475 -9.63 -12.45 -18.10
C ARG A 475 -10.23 -13.80 -17.68
N THR A 476 -9.47 -14.60 -16.94
CA THR A 476 -9.91 -15.92 -16.46
C THR A 476 -11.17 -15.80 -15.60
N ALA A 477 -11.17 -14.87 -14.65
CA ALA A 477 -12.28 -14.64 -13.73
C ALA A 477 -13.55 -14.18 -14.47
N ILE A 478 -13.44 -13.23 -15.40
CA ILE A 478 -14.59 -12.73 -16.17
C ILE A 478 -15.11 -13.80 -17.11
N THR A 479 -14.24 -14.57 -17.77
CA THR A 479 -14.67 -15.68 -18.65
C THR A 479 -15.42 -16.75 -17.87
N ALA A 480 -14.91 -17.18 -16.70
CA ALA A 480 -15.63 -18.12 -15.83
C ALA A 480 -17.01 -17.56 -15.43
N ALA A 481 -17.08 -16.29 -15.03
CA ALA A 481 -18.33 -15.65 -14.66
C ALA A 481 -19.34 -15.58 -15.82
N VAL A 482 -18.88 -15.29 -17.05
CA VAL A 482 -19.73 -15.27 -18.27
C VAL A 482 -20.30 -16.66 -18.58
N ARG A 483 -19.55 -17.73 -18.28
CA ARG A 483 -20.01 -19.12 -18.44
C ARG A 483 -20.94 -19.60 -17.33
N GLY A 484 -21.16 -18.79 -16.30
CA GLY A 484 -21.89 -19.21 -15.10
C GLY A 484 -21.11 -20.19 -14.22
N GLU A 485 -19.79 -20.26 -14.40
CA GLU A 485 -18.91 -21.10 -13.59
C GLU A 485 -18.50 -20.39 -12.30
N ARG A 486 -18.01 -21.16 -11.31
CA ARG A 486 -17.39 -20.59 -10.11
C ARG A 486 -16.15 -19.80 -10.51
N ILE A 487 -16.09 -18.53 -10.09
CA ILE A 487 -14.92 -17.67 -10.31
C ILE A 487 -13.75 -18.22 -9.49
N PRO A 488 -12.62 -18.60 -10.11
CA PRO A 488 -11.43 -19.02 -9.37
C PRO A 488 -10.79 -17.83 -8.65
N LEU A 489 -10.42 -18.02 -7.38
CA LEU A 489 -9.72 -17.01 -6.60
C LEU A 489 -8.22 -17.01 -6.92
N PRO A 490 -7.50 -15.89 -6.76
CA PRO A 490 -6.08 -15.81 -7.12
C PRO A 490 -5.20 -16.89 -6.48
N HIS A 491 -5.38 -17.14 -5.17
CA HIS A 491 -4.62 -18.14 -4.43
C HIS A 491 -4.90 -19.58 -4.91
N GLU A 492 -6.09 -19.86 -5.44
CA GLU A 492 -6.44 -21.18 -5.98
C GLU A 492 -5.77 -21.44 -7.33
N ILE A 493 -5.46 -20.39 -8.10
CA ILE A 493 -4.74 -20.50 -9.37
C ILE A 493 -3.24 -20.65 -9.10
N ALA A 494 -2.68 -19.87 -8.18
CA ALA A 494 -1.25 -19.91 -7.86
C ALA A 494 -0.81 -21.21 -7.16
N ALA A 495 -1.75 -21.93 -6.55
CA ALA A 495 -1.49 -23.24 -5.93
C ALA A 495 -1.47 -24.42 -6.93
N ARG A 496 -1.81 -24.18 -8.20
CA ARG A 496 -1.74 -25.17 -9.28
C ARG A 496 -0.42 -25.04 -10.03
#